data_AF-A0A2H3DE40-F1
#
_entry.id   AF-A0A2H3DE40-F1
#
_cell.length_a   1.000
_cell.length_b   1.000
_cell.length_c   1.000
_cell.angle_alpha   90.00
_cell.angle_beta   90.00
_cell.angle_gamma   90.00
#
_symmetry.space_group_name_H-M   'P 1'
#
loop_
_entity.id
_entity.type
_entity.pdbx_description
1 polymer ?
#
loop_
_entity_poly.entity_id
_entity_poly.type
_entity_poly.pdbx_seq_one_letter_code
_entity_poly.pdbx_strand_id
1 'polypeptide(L)'
;MKDLPLTLLQHRLLLQLCRRAPHIRTKTPETVTLLNQIQASRWSTVWTCRAEGRDEPFVIKLVPEARSDMIWREFYMYEVVLKECSLVPRFYGMFQRPAGGWFAFCLEDVGDNLEKLYGLDWSEVKMFMPKIQWRQLVQSAKQLHSLGILHGDLEPRNVTETSEGFKFFDFGRSELHNCQQGQCEELQDLLSV
;
A
#
# COMPACT_ATOMS: atom_id res chain seq x y z
N MET A 1 -27.31 -9.86 7.62
CA MET A 1 -26.65 -9.95 6.30
C MET A 1 -25.19 -10.21 6.59
N LYS A 2 -24.77 -11.45 6.38
CA LYS A 2 -23.42 -11.94 6.72
C LYS A 2 -22.45 -11.46 5.64
N ASP A 3 -21.24 -11.16 6.07
CA ASP A 3 -20.07 -10.87 5.26
C ASP A 3 -20.01 -11.80 4.05
N LEU A 4 -20.10 -11.21 2.85
CA LEU A 4 -19.94 -11.94 1.61
C LEU A 4 -18.52 -11.65 1.12
N PRO A 5 -17.61 -12.63 1.14
CA PRO A 5 -16.30 -12.47 0.51
C PRO A 5 -16.52 -12.06 -0.94
N LEU A 6 -15.68 -11.16 -1.45
CA LEU A 6 -15.64 -10.70 -2.84
C LEU A 6 -16.13 -11.81 -3.77
N THR A 7 -17.38 -11.67 -4.24
CA THR A 7 -18.05 -12.75 -4.95
C THR A 7 -17.22 -13.12 -6.19
N LEU A 8 -17.23 -14.39 -6.60
CA LEU A 8 -16.60 -14.85 -7.84
C LEU A 8 -16.97 -13.98 -9.06
N LEU A 9 -18.13 -13.32 -9.00
CA LEU A 9 -18.60 -12.36 -10.01
C LEU A 9 -17.84 -11.02 -9.95
N GLN A 10 -17.61 -10.46 -8.76
CA GLN A 10 -16.77 -9.26 -8.57
C GLN A 10 -15.31 -9.56 -8.90
N HIS A 11 -14.81 -10.75 -8.55
CA HIS A 11 -13.49 -11.23 -8.95
C HIS A 11 -13.36 -11.38 -10.47
N ARG A 12 -14.38 -11.93 -11.17
CA ARG A 12 -14.40 -12.00 -12.64
C ARG A 12 -14.54 -10.64 -13.31
N LEU A 13 -15.34 -9.73 -12.75
CA LEU A 13 -15.50 -8.37 -13.27
C LEU A 13 -14.21 -7.57 -13.10
N LEU A 14 -13.52 -7.75 -11.97
CA LEU A 14 -12.20 -7.20 -11.69
C LEU A 14 -11.16 -7.75 -12.67
N LEU A 15 -11.11 -9.07 -12.87
CA LEU A 15 -10.27 -9.70 -13.89
C LEU A 15 -10.61 -9.22 -15.31
N GLN A 16 -11.87 -8.92 -15.61
CA GLN A 16 -12.29 -8.35 -16.91
C GLN A 16 -11.90 -6.88 -17.07
N LEU A 17 -11.95 -6.09 -16.00
CA LEU A 17 -11.43 -4.71 -15.97
C LEU A 17 -9.90 -4.70 -16.14
N CYS A 18 -9.18 -5.62 -15.50
CA CYS A 18 -7.72 -5.76 -15.58
C CYS A 18 -7.22 -6.43 -16.88
N ARG A 19 -8.07 -7.16 -17.62
CA ARG A 19 -7.75 -7.69 -18.96
C ARG A 19 -7.63 -6.58 -20.02
N ARG A 20 -8.09 -5.37 -19.70
CA ARG A 20 -7.66 -4.13 -20.36
C ARG A 20 -6.50 -3.62 -19.50
N ALA A 21 -5.28 -3.95 -19.90
CA ALA A 21 -4.03 -3.83 -19.14
C ALA A 21 -3.96 -2.61 -18.18
N PRO A 22 -3.28 -2.74 -17.01
CA PRO A 22 -2.86 -1.60 -16.20
C PRO A 22 -2.20 -0.56 -17.12
N HIS A 23 -2.92 0.53 -17.35
CA HIS A 23 -2.56 1.54 -18.33
C HIS A 23 -1.79 2.62 -17.59
N ILE A 24 -0.46 2.63 -17.70
CA ILE A 24 0.31 3.84 -17.46
C ILE A 24 0.58 4.50 -18.81
N ARG A 25 0.36 5.81 -18.87
CA ARG A 25 0.50 6.68 -20.05
C ARG A 25 1.96 6.89 -20.49
N THR A 26 2.86 5.92 -20.39
CA THR A 26 4.21 6.10 -20.95
C THR A 26 4.31 5.31 -22.25
N LYS A 27 4.30 6.06 -23.37
CA LYS A 27 4.46 5.52 -24.73
C LYS A 27 5.90 5.02 -25.00
N THR A 28 6.78 5.13 -24.02
CA THR A 28 8.19 4.76 -24.07
C THR A 28 8.54 3.99 -22.80
N PRO A 29 9.18 2.81 -22.88
CA PRO A 29 9.72 2.14 -21.71
C PRO A 29 10.78 3.05 -21.10
N GLU A 30 10.54 3.59 -19.91
CA GLU A 30 11.57 4.28 -19.16
C GLU A 30 12.54 3.23 -18.61
N THR A 31 13.83 3.37 -18.92
CA THR A 31 14.86 2.56 -18.27
C THR A 31 14.90 2.95 -16.80
N VAL A 32 14.56 2.01 -15.92
CA VAL A 32 14.63 2.20 -14.47
C VAL A 32 15.92 1.63 -13.94
N THR A 33 16.65 2.44 -13.18
CA THR A 33 17.82 2.01 -12.42
C THR A 33 17.41 1.80 -10.96
N LEU A 34 17.61 0.57 -10.45
CA LEU A 34 17.49 0.27 -9.03
C LEU A 34 18.70 0.85 -8.31
N LEU A 35 18.46 1.61 -7.25
CA LEU A 35 19.50 2.29 -6.47
C LEU A 35 19.78 1.52 -5.18
N ASN A 36 19.05 1.83 -4.10
CA ASN A 36 19.24 1.20 -2.80
C ASN A 36 18.09 0.25 -2.49
N GLN A 37 18.42 -0.92 -1.95
CA GLN A 37 17.40 -1.81 -1.42
C GLN A 37 16.92 -1.29 -0.06
N ILE A 38 15.63 -0.97 0.03
CA ILE A 38 14.97 -0.54 1.27
C ILE A 38 14.63 -1.76 2.12
N GLN A 39 14.09 -2.81 1.49
CA GLN A 39 13.62 -4.01 2.18
C GLN A 39 13.83 -5.26 1.35
N ALA A 40 14.12 -6.37 2.04
CA ALA A 40 14.12 -7.72 1.48
C ALA A 40 13.28 -8.63 2.38
N SER A 41 12.35 -9.37 1.80
CA SER A 41 11.61 -10.41 2.51
C SER A 41 11.39 -11.63 1.61
N ARG A 42 10.78 -12.68 2.17
CA ARG A 42 10.34 -13.85 1.37
C ARG A 42 9.17 -13.53 0.43
N TRP A 43 8.56 -12.35 0.55
CA TRP A 43 7.35 -11.96 -0.19
C TRP A 43 7.63 -10.93 -1.27
N SER A 44 8.61 -10.05 -1.04
CA SER A 44 8.91 -8.93 -1.93
C SER A 44 10.31 -8.39 -1.68
N THR A 45 10.82 -7.63 -2.65
CA THR A 45 11.95 -6.72 -2.43
C THR A 45 11.54 -5.31 -2.81
N VAL A 46 11.99 -4.33 -2.03
CA VAL A 46 11.62 -2.91 -2.20
C VAL A 46 12.88 -2.10 -2.42
N TRP A 47 12.87 -1.24 -3.43
CA TRP A 47 14.03 -0.50 -3.91
C TRP A 47 13.69 0.97 -4.14
N THR A 48 14.57 1.88 -3.76
CA THR A 48 14.58 3.22 -4.35
C THR A 48 15.10 3.15 -5.78
N CYS A 49 14.52 3.95 -6.66
CA CYS A 49 14.71 3.88 -8.09
C CYS A 49 14.80 5.27 -8.71
N ARG A 50 15.45 5.36 -9.87
CA ARG A 50 15.39 6.52 -10.76
C ARG A 50 15.07 6.06 -12.19
N ALA A 51 14.33 6.88 -12.92
CA ALA A 51 14.02 6.68 -14.33
C ALA A 51 14.65 7.80 -15.17
N GLU A 52 15.06 7.48 -16.40
CA GLU A 52 15.51 8.50 -17.34
C GLU A 52 14.40 9.52 -17.61
N GLY A 53 14.71 10.81 -17.51
CA GLY A 53 13.73 11.89 -17.71
C GLY A 53 12.84 12.18 -16.49
N ARG A 54 13.08 11.51 -15.36
CA ARG A 54 12.42 11.79 -14.08
C ARG A 54 13.44 12.27 -13.05
N ASP A 55 13.25 13.48 -12.54
CA ASP A 55 14.14 14.08 -11.54
C ASP A 55 13.93 13.47 -10.14
N GLU A 56 12.68 13.17 -9.79
CA GLU A 56 12.32 12.67 -8.46
C GLU A 56 12.49 11.15 -8.36
N PRO A 57 13.15 10.64 -7.30
CA PRO A 57 13.21 9.21 -7.03
C PRO A 57 11.82 8.64 -6.73
N PHE A 58 11.70 7.33 -6.88
CA PHE A 58 10.48 6.59 -6.58
C PHE A 58 10.80 5.19 -6.07
N VAL A 59 9.79 4.50 -5.56
CA VAL A 59 9.94 3.16 -5.01
C VAL A 59 9.41 2.12 -5.99
N ILE A 60 10.15 1.03 -6.14
CA ILE A 60 9.66 -0.19 -6.77
C ILE A 60 9.58 -1.30 -5.73
N LYS A 61 8.39 -1.90 -5.61
CA LYS A 61 8.18 -3.18 -4.91
C LYS A 61 8.06 -4.30 -5.94
N LEU A 62 9.06 -5.20 -5.95
CA LEU A 62 9.07 -6.41 -6.75
C LEU A 62 8.43 -7.56 -5.98
N VAL A 63 7.39 -8.16 -6.54
CA VAL A 63 6.61 -9.27 -5.94
C VAL A 63 6.65 -10.48 -6.87
N PRO A 64 7.04 -11.68 -6.40
CA PRO A 64 7.00 -12.89 -7.21
C PRO A 64 5.58 -13.27 -7.64
N GLU A 65 5.43 -13.76 -8.87
CA GLU A 65 4.13 -14.13 -9.46
C GLU A 65 3.38 -15.23 -8.68
N ALA A 66 4.10 -16.04 -7.88
CA ALA A 66 3.52 -17.03 -6.98
C ALA A 66 2.53 -16.45 -5.93
N ARG A 67 2.41 -15.12 -5.82
CA ARG A 67 1.51 -14.38 -4.91
C ARG A 67 0.38 -13.66 -5.64
N SER A 68 -0.16 -14.30 -6.68
CA SER A 68 -1.09 -13.66 -7.62
C SER A 68 -2.28 -12.94 -6.97
N ASP A 69 -2.90 -13.52 -5.95
CA ASP A 69 -4.06 -12.95 -5.25
C ASP A 69 -3.72 -11.64 -4.50
N MET A 70 -2.60 -11.61 -3.78
CA MET A 70 -2.12 -10.42 -3.09
C MET A 70 -1.74 -9.31 -4.07
N ILE A 71 -1.10 -9.67 -5.18
CA ILE A 71 -0.75 -8.72 -6.26
C ILE A 71 -2.00 -8.03 -6.80
N TRP A 72 -3.02 -8.80 -7.18
CA TRP A 72 -4.22 -8.22 -7.78
C TRP A 72 -5.04 -7.40 -6.79
N ARG A 73 -5.04 -7.79 -5.52
CA ARG A 73 -5.68 -7.04 -4.44
C ARG A 73 -5.00 -5.71 -4.19
N GLU A 74 -3.68 -5.68 -4.07
CA GLU A 74 -2.90 -4.46 -3.89
C GLU A 74 -3.05 -3.53 -5.11
N PHE A 75 -3.01 -4.09 -6.33
CA PHE A 75 -3.26 -3.34 -7.57
C PHE A 75 -4.65 -2.70 -7.59
N TYR A 76 -5.69 -3.45 -7.23
CA TYR A 76 -7.05 -2.94 -7.18
C TYR A 76 -7.21 -1.78 -6.19
N MET A 77 -6.57 -1.88 -5.02
CA MET A 77 -6.63 -0.79 -4.05
C MET A 77 -6.02 0.48 -4.62
N TYR A 78 -4.83 0.43 -5.18
CA TYR A 78 -4.20 1.63 -5.73
C TYR A 78 -4.87 2.16 -7.00
N GLU A 79 -5.22 1.30 -7.95
CA GLU A 79 -5.70 1.74 -9.27
C GLU A 79 -7.18 2.14 -9.27
N VAL A 80 -7.99 1.55 -8.39
CA VAL A 80 -9.46 1.73 -8.42
C VAL A 80 -9.97 2.39 -7.16
N VAL A 81 -9.61 1.88 -5.98
CA VAL A 81 -10.27 2.27 -4.73
C VAL A 81 -9.66 3.54 -4.12
N LEU A 82 -8.34 3.68 -4.18
CA LEU A 82 -7.55 4.71 -3.50
C LEU A 82 -6.78 5.60 -4.48
N LYS A 83 -7.11 5.57 -5.78
CA LYS A 83 -6.36 6.25 -6.86
C LYS A 83 -6.05 7.73 -6.58
N GLU A 84 -7.01 8.44 -6.02
CA GLU A 84 -6.92 9.87 -5.70
C GLU A 84 -6.92 10.13 -4.18
N CYS A 85 -6.61 9.11 -3.38
CA CYS A 85 -6.62 9.20 -1.92
C CYS A 85 -5.26 9.71 -1.42
N SER A 86 -5.26 10.81 -0.67
CA SER A 86 -4.05 11.38 -0.08
C SER A 86 -3.44 10.53 1.04
N LEU A 87 -4.18 9.53 1.55
CA LEU A 87 -3.72 8.61 2.58
C LEU A 87 -2.79 7.51 2.04
N VAL A 88 -2.56 7.44 0.73
CA VAL A 88 -1.66 6.43 0.14
C VAL A 88 -0.57 7.10 -0.69
N PRO A 89 0.60 6.45 -0.87
CA PRO A 89 1.59 6.91 -1.83
C PRO A 89 0.97 7.00 -3.23
N ARG A 90 1.38 8.00 -4.01
CA ARG A 90 0.96 8.08 -5.41
C ARG A 90 1.38 6.80 -6.14
N PHE A 91 0.42 6.14 -6.77
CA PHE A 91 0.66 4.95 -7.58
C PHE A 91 0.93 5.34 -9.03
N TYR A 92 2.15 5.08 -9.48
CA TYR A 92 2.54 5.32 -10.88
C TYR A 92 2.12 4.17 -11.78
N GLY A 93 1.86 2.99 -11.21
CA GLY A 93 1.25 1.81 -11.83
C GLY A 93 2.06 0.53 -11.63
N MET A 94 1.69 -0.55 -12.33
CA MET A 94 2.27 -1.89 -12.17
C MET A 94 2.79 -2.45 -13.49
N PHE A 95 3.98 -3.06 -13.44
CA PHE A 95 4.62 -3.72 -14.58
C PHE A 95 4.78 -5.22 -14.31
N GLN A 96 4.63 -6.04 -15.35
CA GLN A 96 5.00 -7.44 -15.29
C GLN A 96 6.27 -7.65 -16.11
N ARG A 97 7.20 -8.46 -15.61
CA ARG A 97 8.35 -8.87 -16.42
C ARG A 97 7.87 -9.63 -17.66
N PRO A 98 8.37 -9.33 -18.88
CA PRO A 98 7.94 -10.04 -20.09
C PRO A 98 8.12 -11.56 -20.06
N ALA A 99 9.20 -12.02 -19.42
CA ALA A 99 9.47 -13.45 -19.23
C ALA A 99 8.69 -14.09 -18.05
N GLY A 100 7.78 -13.34 -17.41
CA GLY A 100 7.07 -13.75 -16.20
C GLY A 100 7.94 -13.72 -14.94
N GLY A 101 7.37 -14.21 -13.84
CA GLY A 101 8.07 -14.47 -12.57
C GLY A 101 7.96 -13.37 -11.52
N TRP A 102 7.73 -12.11 -11.90
CA TRP A 102 7.46 -11.04 -10.93
C TRP A 102 6.63 -9.88 -11.51
N PHE A 103 6.02 -9.13 -10.59
CA PHE A 103 5.34 -7.86 -10.80
C PHE A 103 6.08 -6.74 -10.05
N ALA A 104 6.12 -5.54 -10.63
CA ALA A 104 6.71 -4.35 -10.05
C ALA A 104 5.62 -3.30 -9.82
N PHE A 105 5.43 -2.89 -8.57
CA PHE A 105 4.61 -1.74 -8.21
C PHE A 105 5.48 -0.50 -8.14
N CYS A 106 5.16 0.53 -8.92
CA CYS A 106 5.87 1.80 -8.91
C CYS A 106 5.07 2.81 -8.07
N LEU A 107 5.66 3.25 -6.96
CA LEU A 107 5.03 4.10 -5.95
C LEU A 107 5.88 5.33 -5.68
N GLU A 108 5.25 6.39 -5.17
CA GLU A 108 5.94 7.54 -4.55
C GLU A 108 6.92 7.06 -3.49
N ASP A 109 8.10 7.68 -3.46
CA ASP A 109 9.02 7.52 -2.33
C ASP A 109 8.54 8.43 -1.19
N VAL A 110 8.02 7.80 -0.14
CA VAL A 110 7.45 8.49 1.03
C VAL A 110 8.43 8.58 2.20
N GLY A 111 9.64 8.03 2.05
CA GLY A 111 10.66 8.00 3.11
C GLY A 111 10.53 6.81 4.08
N ASP A 112 11.15 6.95 5.25
CA ASP A 112 11.25 5.89 6.25
C ASP A 112 9.91 5.60 6.94
N ASN A 113 9.61 4.32 7.17
CA ASN A 113 8.40 3.90 7.86
C ASN A 113 8.47 4.12 9.39
N LEU A 114 7.32 4.07 10.06
CA LEU A 114 7.23 4.29 11.50
C LEU A 114 7.98 3.20 12.30
N GLU A 115 8.09 1.99 11.75
CA GLU A 115 8.89 0.92 12.36
C GLU A 115 10.35 1.36 12.55
N LYS A 116 10.95 1.90 11.49
CA LYS A 116 12.34 2.36 11.51
C LYS A 116 12.55 3.63 12.37
N LEU A 117 11.54 4.49 12.43
CA LEU A 117 11.63 5.77 13.15
C LEU A 117 11.36 5.65 14.65
N TYR A 118 10.42 4.80 15.04
CA TYR A 118 9.89 4.79 16.42
C TYR A 118 9.87 3.40 17.07
N GLY A 119 9.65 2.32 16.33
CA GLY A 119 9.66 0.97 16.89
C GLY A 119 8.72 -0.04 16.22
N LEU A 120 8.87 -1.31 16.58
CA LEU A 120 8.28 -2.46 15.88
C LEU A 120 6.75 -2.53 15.99
N ASP A 121 6.17 -1.99 17.08
CA ASP A 121 4.75 -2.07 17.35
C ASP A 121 4.13 -0.71 17.73
N TRP A 122 2.80 -0.67 17.80
CA TRP A 122 2.05 0.54 18.10
C TRP A 122 2.35 1.11 19.49
N SER A 123 2.75 0.29 20.46
CA SER A 123 3.11 0.74 21.82
C SER A 123 4.42 1.52 21.79
N GLU A 124 5.43 1.00 21.10
CA GLU A 124 6.71 1.70 20.90
C GLU A 124 6.50 2.99 20.11
N VAL A 125 5.74 2.93 19.00
CA VAL A 125 5.41 4.12 18.21
C VAL A 125 4.73 5.18 19.08
N LYS A 126 3.70 4.83 19.85
CA LYS A 126 2.98 5.78 20.71
C LYS A 126 3.87 6.35 21.83
N MET A 127 4.83 5.57 22.33
CA MET A 127 5.75 6.01 23.39
C MET A 127 6.69 7.10 22.90
N PHE A 128 7.23 6.98 21.69
CA PHE A 128 8.26 7.88 21.17
C PHE A 128 7.73 8.95 20.21
N MET A 129 6.59 8.72 19.56
CA MET A 129 5.95 9.69 18.68
C MET A 129 5.32 10.83 19.51
N PRO A 130 5.47 12.11 19.09
CA PRO A 130 4.84 13.20 19.83
C PRO A 130 3.30 13.10 19.75
N LYS A 131 2.63 13.50 20.84
CA LYS A 131 1.19 13.27 21.03
C LYS A 131 0.28 13.84 19.93
N ILE A 132 0.70 14.91 19.27
CA ILE A 132 -0.08 15.54 18.19
C ILE A 132 -0.06 14.64 16.95
N GLN A 133 1.12 14.15 16.57
CA GLN A 133 1.35 13.21 15.48
C GLN A 133 0.60 11.90 15.72
N TRP A 134 0.65 11.37 16.94
CA TRP A 134 -0.10 10.15 17.29
C TRP A 134 -1.62 10.33 17.06
N ARG A 135 -2.19 11.47 17.48
CA ARG A 135 -3.60 11.76 17.25
C ARG A 135 -3.93 11.89 15.76
N GLN A 136 -3.01 12.47 14.98
CA GLN A 136 -3.15 12.57 13.52
C GLN A 136 -3.10 11.19 12.86
N LEU A 137 -2.17 10.31 13.26
CA LEU A 137 -2.09 8.93 12.79
C LEU A 137 -3.40 8.17 13.04
N VAL A 138 -3.91 8.22 14.26
CA VAL A 138 -5.18 7.59 14.64
C VAL A 138 -6.34 8.15 13.79
N GLN A 139 -6.35 9.45 13.54
CA GLN A 139 -7.38 10.06 12.70
C GLN A 139 -7.27 9.62 11.24
N SER A 140 -6.06 9.53 10.69
CA SER A 140 -5.80 9.03 9.34
C SER A 140 -6.21 7.56 9.19
N ALA A 141 -5.94 6.71 10.19
CA ALA A 141 -6.40 5.32 10.20
C ALA A 141 -7.93 5.23 10.22
N LYS A 142 -8.59 6.02 11.08
CA LYS A 142 -10.07 6.11 11.08
C LYS A 142 -10.62 6.59 9.73
N GLN A 143 -9.93 7.54 9.09
CA GLN A 143 -10.31 8.02 7.76
C GLN A 143 -10.19 6.91 6.71
N LEU A 144 -9.11 6.14 6.70
CA LEU A 144 -8.94 4.98 5.82
C LEU A 144 -10.12 4.00 5.96
N HIS A 145 -10.49 3.68 7.20
CA HIS A 145 -11.62 2.79 7.48
C HIS A 145 -12.98 3.41 7.09
N SER A 146 -13.13 4.73 7.22
CA SER A 146 -14.34 5.43 6.77
C SER A 146 -14.56 5.38 5.25
N LEU A 147 -13.49 5.14 4.48
CA LEU A 147 -13.57 4.85 3.04
C LEU A 147 -14.02 3.40 2.76
N GLY A 148 -14.30 2.63 3.79
CA GLY A 148 -14.71 1.23 3.69
C GLY A 148 -13.53 0.28 3.47
N ILE A 149 -12.34 0.62 3.95
CA ILE A 149 -11.11 -0.17 3.76
C ILE A 149 -10.62 -0.72 5.10
N LEU A 150 -10.54 -2.05 5.17
CA LEU A 150 -9.72 -2.77 6.14
C LEU A 150 -8.34 -2.96 5.52
N HIS A 151 -7.26 -2.54 6.18
CA HIS A 151 -5.91 -2.69 5.64
C HIS A 151 -5.46 -4.16 5.70
N GLY A 152 -5.79 -4.87 6.78
CA GLY A 152 -5.47 -6.28 7.01
C GLY A 152 -4.00 -6.56 7.33
N ASP A 153 -3.21 -5.49 7.51
CA ASP A 153 -1.79 -5.52 7.91
C ASP A 153 -1.38 -4.14 8.47
N LEU A 154 -2.27 -3.49 9.23
CA LEU A 154 -2.00 -2.16 9.78
C LEU A 154 -0.94 -2.26 10.90
N GLU A 155 0.32 -2.16 10.49
CA GLU A 155 1.50 -2.22 11.35
C GLU A 155 2.44 -1.02 11.07
N PRO A 156 3.33 -0.65 12.01
CA PRO A 156 4.26 0.48 11.83
C PRO A 156 5.12 0.41 10.56
N ARG A 157 5.46 -0.80 10.08
CA ARG A 157 6.20 -1.00 8.83
C ARG A 157 5.48 -0.54 7.57
N ASN A 158 4.15 -0.41 7.63
CA ASN A 158 3.25 -0.13 6.51
C ASN A 158 2.71 1.31 6.55
N VAL A 159 3.32 2.17 7.38
CA VAL A 159 2.94 3.58 7.54
C VAL A 159 4.17 4.45 7.54
N THR A 160 4.08 5.60 6.88
CA THR A 160 5.10 6.65 6.92
C THR A 160 4.46 8.00 7.24
N GLU A 161 5.13 8.81 8.08
CA GLU A 161 4.80 10.22 8.27
C GLU A 161 5.48 11.06 7.18
N THR A 162 4.70 11.84 6.45
CA THR A 162 5.19 12.78 5.42
C THR A 162 4.79 14.21 5.77
N SER A 163 5.31 15.19 5.03
CA SER A 163 4.86 16.58 5.14
C SER A 163 3.37 16.78 4.81
N GLU A 164 2.75 15.85 4.07
CA GLU A 164 1.33 15.85 3.72
C GLU A 164 0.46 15.10 4.74
N GLY A 165 1.08 14.49 5.77
CA GLY A 165 0.43 13.61 6.73
C GLY A 165 0.86 12.15 6.59
N PHE A 166 0.06 11.24 7.15
CA PHE A 166 0.37 9.81 7.15
C PHE A 166 -0.05 9.13 5.85
N LYS A 167 0.85 8.32 5.29
CA LYS A 167 0.60 7.48 4.12
C LYS A 167 0.69 6.00 4.49
N PHE A 168 -0.34 5.23 4.12
CA PHE A 168 -0.47 3.79 4.32
C PHE A 168 -0.14 3.05 3.02
N PHE A 169 0.54 1.92 3.12
CA PHE A 169 0.96 1.13 1.96
C PHE A 169 1.05 -0.37 2.29
N ASP A 170 1.27 -1.20 1.28
CA ASP A 170 1.21 -2.67 1.35
C ASP A 170 -0.21 -3.22 1.57
N PHE A 171 -1.09 -2.94 0.62
CA PHE A 171 -2.49 -3.37 0.63
C PHE A 171 -2.69 -4.83 0.19
N GLY A 172 -1.65 -5.66 0.19
CA GLY A 172 -1.71 -7.06 -0.24
C GLY A 172 -2.64 -7.95 0.59
N ARG A 173 -3.11 -7.48 1.74
CA ARG A 173 -4.07 -8.16 2.63
C ARG A 173 -5.39 -7.42 2.82
N SER A 174 -5.56 -6.28 2.16
CA SER A 174 -6.70 -5.40 2.35
C SER A 174 -8.03 -5.95 1.86
N GLU A 175 -9.12 -5.48 2.45
CA GLU A 175 -10.48 -5.87 2.08
C GLU A 175 -11.43 -4.68 2.15
N LEU A 176 -12.50 -4.74 1.36
CA LEU A 176 -13.60 -3.80 1.50
C LEU A 176 -14.44 -4.22 2.70
N HIS A 177 -14.74 -3.29 3.60
CA HIS A 177 -15.56 -3.56 4.76
C HIS A 177 -16.51 -2.40 5.10
N ASN A 178 -17.47 -2.66 5.97
CA ASN A 178 -18.29 -1.60 6.55
C ASN A 178 -17.81 -1.35 7.99
N CYS A 179 -17.06 -0.27 8.21
CA CYS A 179 -16.42 -0.03 9.49
C CYS A 179 -17.44 0.29 10.58
N GLN A 180 -17.56 -0.61 11.55
CA GLN A 180 -18.20 -0.33 12.83
C GLN A 180 -17.09 0.04 13.82
N GLN A 181 -16.61 1.27 13.81
CA GLN A 181 -15.38 1.74 14.51
C GLN A 181 -15.15 1.12 15.92
N GLY A 182 -16.22 0.90 16.71
CA GLY A 182 -16.14 0.29 18.05
C GLY A 182 -15.99 -1.24 18.10
N GLN A 183 -16.05 -1.95 16.97
CA GLN A 183 -15.94 -3.40 16.84
C GLN A 183 -14.91 -3.82 15.76
N CYS A 184 -14.21 -2.86 15.16
CA CYS A 184 -13.18 -3.14 14.17
C CYS A 184 -11.87 -3.51 14.87
N GLU A 185 -11.51 -4.79 14.85
CA GLU A 185 -10.32 -5.37 15.49
C GLU A 185 -9.04 -4.58 15.15
N GLU A 186 -8.79 -4.35 13.85
CA GLU A 186 -7.62 -3.59 13.38
C GLU A 186 -7.51 -2.17 13.99
N LEU A 187 -8.64 -1.45 14.17
CA LEU A 187 -8.62 -0.16 14.87
C LEU A 187 -8.47 -0.33 16.38
N GLN A 188 -9.03 -1.38 16.97
CA GLN A 188 -8.88 -1.62 18.41
C GLN A 188 -7.42 -1.89 18.78
N ASP A 189 -6.69 -2.62 17.93
CA ASP A 189 -5.25 -2.87 18.14
C ASP A 189 -4.46 -1.55 18.19
N LEU A 190 -4.75 -0.61 17.29
CA LEU A 190 -4.12 0.72 17.29
C LEU A 190 -4.60 1.60 18.47
N LEU A 191 -5.86 1.49 18.88
CA LEU A 191 -6.45 2.37 19.90
C LEU A 191 -6.20 1.90 21.34
N SER A 192 -5.85 0.64 21.54
CA SER A 192 -5.69 0.01 22.86
C SER A 192 -4.29 0.09 23.44
N VAL A 193 -3.27 0.38 22.61
CA VAL A 193 -1.92 0.75 23.07
C VAL A 193 -1.93 2.11 23.75
#